data_AF-A0AAJ2IFU3-F1
#
_entry.id   AF-A0AAJ2IFU3-F1
#
_cell.length_a   1.000
_cell.length_b   1.000
_cell.length_c   1.000
_cell.angle_alpha   90.00
_cell.angle_beta   90.00
_cell.angle_gamma   90.00
#
_symmetry.space_group_name_H-M   'P 1'
#
loop_
_entity.id
_entity.type
_entity.pdbx_description
1 polymer ?
#
loop_
_entity_poly.entity_id
_entity_poly.type
_entity_poly.pdbx_seq_one_letter_code
_entity_poly.pdbx_strand_id
1 'polypeptide(L)'
;MTSPDPALRPKLVVWAYRCWLTSGALLIALGALVIVVSAASDTGTVTSGVLGAMVAVVGVGYILLGSKAYTGDARWRSSLAALTLVVVAMLLFLSLGMNFFAFPLLAGLVGLFGSLLAYRPPAETWYTGKEPEPKTPRSRK
;
A
#
# COMPACT_ATOMS: atom_id res chain seq x y z
N MET A 1 -0.23 -21.25 13.02
CA MET A 1 0.98 -20.86 12.25
C MET A 1 1.85 -20.09 13.22
N THR A 2 3.07 -20.56 13.47
CA THR A 2 4.04 -19.85 14.31
C THR A 2 4.41 -18.54 13.62
N SER A 3 4.28 -17.42 14.32
CA SER A 3 4.68 -16.11 13.80
C SER A 3 6.20 -16.13 13.56
N PRO A 4 6.71 -15.64 12.41
CA PRO A 4 8.13 -15.61 12.12
C PRO A 4 8.90 -14.84 13.19
N ASP A 5 10.10 -15.29 13.52
CA ASP A 5 10.96 -14.61 14.49
C ASP A 5 11.25 -13.16 14.02
N PRO A 6 10.86 -12.14 14.80
CA PRO A 6 11.17 -10.75 14.49
C PRO A 6 12.67 -10.45 14.39
N ALA A 7 13.54 -11.21 15.06
CA ALA A 7 14.99 -11.01 15.06
C ALA A 7 15.64 -11.34 13.71
N LEU A 8 15.02 -12.23 12.93
CA LEU A 8 15.48 -12.63 11.59
C LEU A 8 14.84 -11.81 10.45
N ARG A 9 14.16 -10.70 10.78
CA ARG A 9 13.43 -9.89 9.80
C ARG A 9 14.37 -9.29 8.75
N PRO A 10 14.17 -9.56 7.45
CA PRO A 10 14.95 -8.95 6.39
C PRO A 10 14.73 -7.44 6.29
N LYS A 11 15.78 -6.69 5.89
CA LYS A 11 15.71 -5.24 5.62
C LYS A 11 14.61 -4.89 4.60
N LEU A 12 14.33 -5.79 3.65
CA LEU A 12 13.26 -5.63 2.66
C LEU A 12 11.87 -5.49 3.30
N VAL A 13 11.61 -6.23 4.37
CA VAL A 13 10.32 -6.16 5.10
C VAL A 13 10.18 -4.82 5.81
N VAL A 14 11.27 -4.30 6.38
CA VAL A 14 11.31 -2.98 7.02
C VAL A 14 11.04 -1.88 5.99
N TRP A 15 11.68 -1.95 4.83
CA TRP A 15 11.44 -1.00 3.74
C TRP A 15 10.03 -1.10 3.16
N ALA A 16 9.50 -2.32 2.99
CA ALA A 16 8.11 -2.53 2.58
C ALA A 16 7.13 -1.84 3.56
N TYR A 17 7.33 -2.04 4.86
CA TYR A 17 6.54 -1.39 5.90
C TYR A 17 6.62 0.14 5.83
N ARG A 18 7.83 0.70 5.69
CA ARG A 18 8.02 2.15 5.53
C ARG A 18 7.31 2.68 4.30
N CYS A 19 7.38 1.99 3.17
CA CYS A 19 6.65 2.36 1.96
C CYS A 19 5.14 2.37 2.19
N TRP A 20 4.57 1.35 2.86
CA TRP A 20 3.15 1.34 3.18
C TRP A 20 2.74 2.45 4.15
N LEU A 21 3.56 2.77 5.15
CA LEU A 21 3.33 3.91 6.03
C LEU A 21 3.34 5.24 5.27
N THR A 22 4.35 5.45 4.41
CA THR A 22 4.44 6.67 3.60
C THR A 22 3.26 6.79 2.64
N SER A 23 2.86 5.68 1.99
CA SER A 23 1.69 5.65 1.13
C SER A 23 0.39 5.96 1.91
N GLY A 24 0.20 5.36 3.08
CA GLY A 24 -0.94 5.64 3.96
C GLY A 24 -0.99 7.10 4.41
N ALA A 25 0.16 7.68 4.77
CA ALA A 25 0.26 9.10 5.12
C ALA A 25 -0.07 10.02 3.94
N LEU A 26 0.41 9.69 2.73
CA LEU A 26 0.07 10.44 1.51
C LEU A 26 -1.42 10.35 1.17
N LEU A 27 -2.05 9.19 1.38
CA LEU A 27 -3.50 9.01 1.22
C LEU A 27 -4.30 9.85 2.22
N ILE A 28 -3.87 9.89 3.49
CA ILE A 28 -4.50 10.75 4.50
C ILE A 28 -4.37 12.22 4.11
N ALA A 29 -3.18 12.66 3.70
CA ALA A 29 -2.94 14.03 3.24
C ALA A 29 -3.78 14.37 2.01
N LEU A 30 -3.90 13.45 1.05
CA LEU A 30 -4.75 13.61 -0.13
C LEU A 30 -6.23 13.74 0.27
N GLY A 31 -6.72 12.85 1.12
CA GLY A 31 -8.11 12.88 1.58
C GLY A 31 -8.45 14.18 2.32
N ALA A 32 -7.55 14.63 3.20
CA ALA A 32 -7.67 15.91 3.89
C ALA A 32 -7.67 17.09 2.91
N LEU A 33 -6.80 17.08 1.91
CA LEU A 33 -6.76 18.11 0.87
C LEU A 33 -8.09 18.18 0.10
N VAL A 34 -8.65 17.03 -0.30
CA VAL A 34 -9.95 16.97 -0.99
C VAL A 34 -11.07 17.54 -0.11
N ILE A 35 -11.08 17.23 1.19
CA ILE A 35 -12.06 17.79 2.13
C ILE A 35 -11.94 19.30 2.22
N VAL A 36 -10.71 19.82 2.39
CA VAL A 36 -10.46 21.25 2.55
C VAL A 36 -10.85 22.01 1.28
N VAL A 37 -10.46 21.51 0.10
CA VAL A 37 -10.83 22.13 -1.18
C VAL A 37 -12.34 22.12 -1.38
N SER A 38 -13.01 21.00 -1.08
CA SER A 38 -14.48 20.87 -1.17
C SER A 38 -15.22 21.86 -0.26
N ALA A 39 -14.70 22.08 0.95
CA ALA A 39 -15.25 23.04 1.90
C ALA A 39 -15.00 24.50 1.48
N ALA A 40 -13.85 24.79 0.86
CA ALA A 40 -13.45 26.14 0.48
C ALA A 40 -14.05 26.63 -0.86
N SER A 41 -14.46 25.72 -1.75
CA SER A 41 -14.91 26.08 -3.10
C SER A 41 -16.38 26.51 -3.20
N ASP A 42 -17.07 26.76 -2.08
CA ASP A 42 -18.51 27.10 -1.92
C ASP A 42 -19.51 26.21 -2.67
N THR A 43 -19.02 25.19 -3.36
CA THR A 43 -19.77 24.20 -4.12
C THR A 43 -20.15 23.02 -3.23
N GLY A 44 -19.47 22.84 -2.08
CA GLY A 44 -19.94 22.13 -0.89
C GLY A 44 -20.62 20.78 -1.15
N THR A 45 -20.28 20.10 -2.24
CA THR A 45 -20.96 18.88 -2.62
C THR A 45 -20.54 17.83 -1.61
N VAL A 46 -21.47 17.42 -0.74
CA VAL A 46 -21.27 16.40 0.29
C VAL A 46 -20.55 15.17 -0.28
N THR A 47 -20.81 14.85 -1.55
CA THR A 47 -20.16 13.76 -2.29
C THR A 47 -18.64 13.88 -2.40
N SER A 48 -18.07 15.08 -2.61
CA SER A 48 -16.63 15.27 -2.74
C SER A 48 -15.91 15.25 -1.38
N GLY A 49 -16.51 15.83 -0.35
CA GLY A 49 -16.00 15.74 1.02
C GLY A 49 -16.02 14.30 1.56
N VAL A 50 -17.10 13.56 1.30
CA VAL A 50 -17.21 12.12 1.64
C VAL A 50 -16.15 11.30 0.92
N LEU A 51 -15.89 11.58 -0.37
CA LEU A 51 -14.82 10.92 -1.11
C LEU A 51 -13.45 11.16 -0.45
N GLY A 52 -13.14 12.41 -0.05
CA GLY A 52 -11.92 12.74 0.67
C GLY A 52 -11.80 11.98 2.00
N ALA A 53 -12.90 11.89 2.76
CA ALA A 53 -12.93 11.11 4.00
C ALA A 53 -12.69 9.62 3.75
N MET A 54 -13.29 9.03 2.70
CA MET A 54 -13.06 7.63 2.32
C MET A 54 -11.58 7.39 1.98
N VAL A 55 -10.95 8.27 1.21
CA VAL A 55 -9.52 8.18 0.86
C VAL A 55 -8.65 8.23 2.12
N ALA A 56 -8.96 9.13 3.07
CA ALA A 56 -8.25 9.21 4.33
C ALA A 56 -8.40 7.94 5.19
N VAL A 57 -9.62 7.38 5.27
CA VAL A 57 -9.88 6.12 5.97
C VAL A 57 -9.09 4.96 5.37
N VAL A 58 -9.00 4.89 4.03
CA VAL A 58 -8.16 3.88 3.35
C VAL A 58 -6.69 4.06 3.70
N GLY A 59 -6.20 5.31 3.79
CA GLY A 59 -4.84 5.61 4.25
C GLY A 59 -4.56 5.13 5.68
N VAL A 60 -5.52 5.29 6.59
CA VAL A 60 -5.45 4.71 7.93
C VAL A 60 -5.41 3.18 7.86
N GLY A 61 -6.25 2.58 7.01
CA GLY A 61 -6.25 1.13 6.75
C GLY A 61 -4.87 0.61 6.33
N TYR A 62 -4.16 1.33 5.45
CA TYR A 62 -2.78 1.00 5.06
C TYR A 62 -1.83 0.94 6.24
N ILE A 63 -1.89 1.92 7.14
CA ILE A 63 -1.01 2.00 8.31
C ILE A 63 -1.29 0.83 9.26
N LEU A 64 -2.56 0.54 9.53
CA LEU A 64 -2.97 -0.55 10.41
C LEU A 64 -2.60 -1.93 9.84
N LEU A 65 -2.97 -2.18 8.58
CA LEU A 65 -2.68 -3.43 7.88
C LEU A 65 -1.17 -3.61 7.67
N GLY A 66 -0.43 -2.55 7.36
CA GLY A 66 1.02 -2.57 7.24
C GLY A 66 1.69 -2.93 8.56
N SER A 67 1.17 -2.41 9.68
CA SER A 67 1.66 -2.72 11.02
C SER A 67 1.37 -4.18 11.40
N LYS A 68 0.23 -4.75 10.97
CA LYS A 68 -0.07 -6.17 11.12
C LYS A 68 0.77 -7.06 10.20
N ALA A 69 1.01 -6.66 8.96
CA ALA A 69 1.92 -7.38 8.08
C ALA A 69 3.34 -7.40 8.65
N TYR A 70 3.77 -6.31 9.30
CA TYR A 70 5.08 -6.23 9.95
C TYR A 70 5.28 -7.25 11.09
N THR A 71 4.20 -7.79 11.69
CA THR A 71 4.29 -8.87 12.68
C THR A 71 4.52 -10.26 12.07
N GLY A 72 4.70 -10.35 10.74
CA GLY A 72 5.10 -11.59 10.07
C GLY A 72 3.96 -12.52 9.65
N ASP A 73 2.70 -12.09 9.77
CA ASP A 73 1.57 -12.90 9.31
C ASP A 73 1.31 -12.65 7.81
N ALA A 74 1.52 -13.71 7.01
CA ALA A 74 1.42 -13.69 5.56
C ALA A 74 0.03 -13.32 5.03
N ARG A 75 -1.04 -13.53 5.82
CA ARG A 75 -2.42 -13.18 5.43
C ARG A 75 -2.57 -11.67 5.28
N TRP A 76 -2.06 -10.90 6.24
CA TRP A 76 -2.11 -9.44 6.21
C TRP A 76 -1.29 -8.84 5.08
N ARG A 77 -0.13 -9.45 4.76
CA ARG A 77 0.66 -9.08 3.58
C ARG A 77 -0.16 -9.21 2.29
N SER A 78 -0.86 -10.34 2.12
CA SER A 78 -1.66 -10.59 0.92
C SER A 78 -2.86 -9.65 0.80
N SER A 79 -3.59 -9.45 1.90
CA SER A 79 -4.72 -8.51 1.95
C SER A 79 -4.28 -7.08 1.63
N LEU A 80 -3.13 -6.65 2.17
CA LEU A 80 -2.61 -5.31 1.91
C LEU A 80 -2.12 -5.13 0.47
N ALA A 81 -1.53 -6.17 -0.14
CA ALA A 81 -1.16 -6.12 -1.55
C ALA A 81 -2.39 -6.03 -2.48
N ALA A 82 -3.44 -6.79 -2.16
CA ALA A 82 -4.72 -6.70 -2.89
C ALA A 82 -5.37 -5.31 -2.74
N LEU A 83 -5.42 -4.78 -1.51
CA LEU A 83 -5.89 -3.42 -1.25
C LEU A 83 -5.04 -2.40 -2.03
N THR A 84 -3.73 -2.62 -2.11
CA THR A 84 -2.83 -1.74 -2.87
C THR A 84 -3.20 -1.67 -4.34
N LEU A 85 -3.48 -2.81 -4.94
CA LEU A 85 -3.86 -2.87 -6.35
C LEU A 85 -5.20 -2.15 -6.61
N VAL A 86 -6.19 -2.35 -5.73
CA VAL A 86 -7.48 -1.63 -5.81
C VAL A 86 -7.27 -0.13 -5.68
N VAL A 87 -6.49 0.32 -4.70
CA VAL A 87 -6.22 1.73 -4.47
C VAL A 87 -5.46 2.35 -5.65
N VAL A 88 -4.45 1.69 -6.20
CA VAL A 88 -3.75 2.18 -7.39
C VAL A 88 -4.73 2.39 -8.56
N ALA A 89 -5.64 1.44 -8.81
CA ALA A 89 -6.67 1.59 -9.83
C ALA A 89 -7.60 2.78 -9.54
N MET A 90 -8.08 2.93 -8.30
CA MET A 90 -8.91 4.07 -7.89
C MET A 90 -8.17 5.41 -8.06
N LEU A 91 -6.90 5.49 -7.67
CA LEU A 91 -6.10 6.70 -7.78
C LEU A 91 -5.79 7.06 -9.24
N LEU A 92 -5.69 6.09 -10.14
CA LEU A 92 -5.61 6.35 -11.59
C LEU A 92 -6.86 7.08 -12.09
N PHE A 93 -8.05 6.61 -11.73
CA PHE A 93 -9.31 7.30 -12.10
C PHE A 93 -9.41 8.68 -11.45
N LEU A 94 -9.08 8.77 -10.16
CA LEU A 94 -9.09 10.05 -9.43
C LEU A 94 -8.10 11.05 -10.04
N SER A 95 -6.95 10.57 -10.50
CA SER A 95 -5.95 11.40 -11.18
C SER A 95 -6.50 12.01 -12.46
N LEU A 96 -7.37 11.33 -13.22
CA LEU A 96 -7.95 11.89 -14.45
C LEU A 96 -8.92 13.05 -14.17
N GLY A 97 -9.54 13.07 -12.98
CA GLY A 97 -10.54 14.07 -12.60
C GLY A 97 -9.99 15.30 -11.87
N MET A 98 -8.70 15.36 -11.53
CA MET A 98 -8.11 16.46 -10.76
C MET A 98 -6.88 17.06 -11.45
N ASN A 99 -6.71 18.38 -11.34
CA ASN A 99 -5.55 19.10 -11.91
C ASN A 99 -4.19 18.75 -11.25
N PHE A 100 -4.19 18.10 -10.07
CA PHE A 100 -2.98 17.68 -9.35
C PHE A 100 -2.50 16.27 -9.74
N PHE A 101 -2.51 15.94 -11.03
CA PHE A 101 -2.31 14.59 -11.59
C PHE A 101 -1.17 13.76 -10.94
N ALA A 102 -0.07 14.39 -10.52
CA ALA A 102 1.08 13.67 -9.98
C ALA A 102 0.90 13.11 -8.55
N PHE A 103 0.14 13.79 -7.68
CA PHE A 103 0.13 13.45 -6.24
C PHE A 103 -0.58 12.12 -5.91
N PRO A 104 -1.77 11.83 -6.45
CA PRO A 104 -2.43 10.53 -6.23
C PRO A 104 -1.56 9.37 -6.75
N LEU A 105 -0.95 9.53 -7.92
CA LEU A 105 -0.12 8.51 -8.53
C LEU A 105 1.15 8.24 -7.72
N LEU A 106 1.75 9.27 -7.13
CA LEU A 106 2.88 9.11 -6.21
C LEU A 106 2.51 8.24 -5.01
N ALA A 107 1.37 8.49 -4.38
CA ALA A 107 0.90 7.68 -3.25
C ALA A 107 0.71 6.21 -3.64
N GLY A 108 0.11 5.96 -4.81
CA GLY A 108 -0.09 4.62 -5.36
C GLY A 108 1.23 3.90 -5.70
N LEU A 109 2.18 4.59 -6.33
CA LEU A 109 3.50 4.05 -6.67
C LEU A 109 4.28 3.64 -5.42
N VAL A 110 4.28 4.47 -4.38
CA VAL A 110 4.96 4.17 -3.11
C VAL A 110 4.33 2.93 -2.46
N GLY A 111 3.00 2.81 -2.46
CA GLY A 111 2.30 1.64 -1.94
C GLY A 111 2.62 0.36 -2.73
N LEU A 112 2.60 0.45 -4.06
CA LEU A 112 2.93 -0.64 -4.97
C LEU A 112 4.37 -1.13 -4.76
N PHE A 113 5.31 -0.19 -4.61
CA PHE A 113 6.71 -0.53 -4.34
C PHE A 113 6.86 -1.29 -3.03
N GLY A 114 6.17 -0.86 -1.96
CA GLY A 114 6.12 -1.60 -0.70
C GLY A 114 5.62 -3.03 -0.87
N SER A 115 4.56 -3.21 -1.67
CA SER A 115 3.99 -4.52 -1.98
C SER A 115 4.98 -5.38 -2.76
N LEU A 116 5.67 -4.85 -3.77
CA LEU A 116 6.69 -5.60 -4.52
C LEU A 116 7.87 -6.04 -3.63
N LEU A 117 8.33 -5.19 -2.71
CA LEU A 117 9.40 -5.54 -1.76
C LEU A 117 8.98 -6.67 -0.82
N ALA A 118 7.71 -6.72 -0.42
CA ALA A 118 7.20 -7.74 0.48
C ALA A 118 7.14 -9.15 -0.15
N TYR A 119 7.14 -9.26 -1.48
CA TYR A 119 7.16 -10.53 -2.23
C TYR A 119 8.53 -10.87 -2.82
N ARG A 120 9.57 -10.09 -2.54
CA ARG A 120 10.95 -10.48 -2.89
C ARG A 120 11.35 -11.75 -2.14
N PRO A 121 12.23 -12.61 -2.71
CA PRO A 121 12.56 -13.91 -2.12
C PRO A 121 12.98 -13.89 -0.63
N PRO A 122 13.80 -12.91 -0.15
CA PRO A 122 14.16 -12.85 1.26
C PRO A 122 12.98 -12.51 2.17
N ALA A 123 12.03 -11.69 1.70
CA ALA A 123 10.82 -11.38 2.46
C ALA A 123 9.84 -12.57 2.45
N GLU A 124 9.67 -13.21 1.30
CA GLU A 124 8.77 -14.36 1.14
C GLU A 124 9.17 -15.56 2.01
N THR A 125 10.47 -15.87 2.04
CA THR A 125 11.03 -16.91 2.93
C THR A 125 10.76 -16.59 4.40
N TRP A 126 10.90 -15.33 4.82
CA TRP A 126 10.57 -14.92 6.20
C TRP A 126 9.08 -15.05 6.52
N TYR A 127 8.19 -14.65 5.60
CA TYR A 127 6.73 -14.73 5.83
C TYR A 127 6.16 -16.15 5.79
N THR A 128 6.75 -17.05 5.00
CA THR A 128 6.18 -18.37 4.71
C THR A 128 6.98 -19.54 5.29
N GLY A 129 8.23 -19.30 5.69
CA GLY A 129 9.17 -20.34 6.10
C GLY A 129 9.61 -21.29 4.98
N LYS A 130 9.22 -21.03 3.72
CA LYS A 130 9.55 -21.86 2.56
C LYS A 130 10.78 -21.30 1.86
N GLU A 131 11.75 -22.15 1.56
CA GLU A 131 12.86 -21.78 0.70
C GLU A 131 12.37 -21.50 -0.73
N PRO A 132 13.03 -20.59 -1.47
CA PRO A 132 12.64 -20.29 -2.85
C PRO A 132 12.82 -21.55 -3.71
N GLU A 133 11.83 -21.88 -4.55
CA GLU A 133 11.99 -22.98 -5.51
C GLU A 133 13.26 -22.76 -6.36
N PRO A 134 14.14 -23.76 -6.48
CA PRO A 134 15.35 -23.63 -7.28
C PRO A 134 14.96 -23.36 -8.74
N LYS A 135 15.59 -22.35 -9.36
CA LYS A 135 15.39 -22.04 -10.78
C LYS A 135 15.70 -23.27 -11.62
N THR A 136 14.68 -23.98 -12.12
CA THR A 136 14.87 -25.04 -13.10
C THR A 136 15.60 -24.46 -14.31
N PRO A 137 16.74 -25.00 -14.74
CA PRO A 137 17.42 -24.51 -15.92
C PRO A 137 16.44 -24.61 -17.08
N ARG A 138 16.14 -23.49 -17.76
CA ARG A 138 15.41 -23.55 -19.02
C ARG A 138 16.25 -24.39 -19.98
N SER A 139 15.84 -25.64 -20.18
CA SER A 139 16.30 -26.47 -21.28
C SER A 139 16.05 -25.67 -22.56
N ARG A 140 17.11 -25.11 -23.15
CA ARG A 140 17.07 -24.64 -24.54
C ARG A 140 16.70 -25.85 -25.39
N LYS A 141 15.49 -25.86 -25.95
CA LYS A 141 15.16 -26.66 -27.12
C LYS A 141 15.25 -25.75 -28.34
#